data_AF-A0A3B4GXK3-F1
#
_entry.id   AF-A0A3B4GXK3-F1
#
_cell.length_a   1.000
_cell.length_b   1.000
_cell.length_c   1.000
_cell.angle_alpha   90.00
_cell.angle_beta   90.00
_cell.angle_gamma   90.00
#
_symmetry.space_group_name_H-M   'P 1'
#
loop_
_entity.id
_entity.type
_entity.pdbx_description
1 polymer ?
#
loop_
_entity_poly.entity_id
_entity_poly.type
_entity_poly.pdbx_seq_one_letter_code
_entity_poly.pdbx_strand_id
1 'polypeptide(L)' 'MSDTETKPSSQDGGDKKDGEYIKLKVIGQGVPASTLRFLFEGQRIADNQTPKELGMEDEDVIEVYQEQTGGLWNN' A
#
# COMPACT_ATOMS: atom_id res chain seq x y z
N MET A 1 5.72 -1.39 45.65
CA MET A 1 4.42 -1.95 45.25
C MET A 1 4.22 -1.49 43.82
N SER A 2 4.21 -2.43 42.89
CA SER A 2 4.46 -2.21 41.47
C SER A 2 3.26 -2.72 40.69
N ASP A 3 2.25 -1.87 40.53
CA ASP A 3 1.04 -2.22 39.77
C ASP A 3 0.80 -1.14 38.71
N THR A 4 1.60 -1.18 37.65
CA THR A 4 1.20 -0.57 36.37
C THR A 4 0.50 -1.64 35.56
N GLU A 5 -0.84 -1.63 35.69
CA GLU A 5 -1.78 -2.43 34.92
C GLU A 5 -1.51 -2.21 33.41
N THR A 6 -0.87 -3.18 32.78
CA THR A 6 -0.71 -3.16 31.32
C THR A 6 -2.05 -3.54 30.73
N LYS A 7 -2.83 -2.53 30.35
CA LYS A 7 -4.05 -2.71 29.58
C LYS A 7 -3.66 -3.47 28.30
N PRO A 8 -4.19 -4.67 28.03
CA PRO A 8 -3.95 -5.31 26.74
C PRO A 8 -4.59 -4.40 25.71
N SER A 9 -3.76 -3.73 24.89
CA SER A 9 -4.22 -3.12 23.65
C SER A 9 -4.96 -4.23 22.92
N SER A 10 -6.29 -4.09 22.87
CA SER A 10 -7.18 -4.96 22.14
C SER A 10 -6.49 -5.30 20.84
N GLN A 11 -6.25 -6.60 20.65
CA GLN A 11 -5.90 -7.18 19.38
C GLN A 11 -7.05 -6.77 18.46
N ASP A 12 -6.87 -5.63 17.80
CA ASP A 12 -7.80 -5.07 16.84
C ASP A 12 -7.87 -6.13 15.76
N GLY A 13 -8.92 -6.94 15.84
CA GLY A 13 -9.17 -8.03 14.93
C GLY A 13 -9.53 -7.37 13.63
N GLY A 14 -8.52 -6.89 12.91
CA GLY A 14 -8.67 -6.20 11.65
C GLY A 14 -9.60 -7.04 10.80
N ASP A 15 -10.79 -6.49 10.55
CA ASP A 15 -11.78 -7.08 9.70
C ASP A 15 -11.05 -7.57 8.47
N LYS A 16 -10.98 -8.89 8.32
CA LYS A 16 -10.30 -9.51 7.18
C LYS A 16 -11.15 -9.16 5.97
N LYS A 17 -10.87 -8.00 5.36
CA LYS A 17 -11.51 -7.54 4.13
C LYS A 17 -11.36 -8.67 3.13
N ASP A 18 -12.51 -9.28 2.89
CA ASP A 18 -12.70 -10.56 2.26
C ASP A 18 -12.31 -10.45 0.79
N GLY A 19 -11.04 -10.79 0.52
CA GLY A 19 -10.57 -11.17 -0.82
C GLY A 19 -10.42 -10.05 -1.85
N GLU A 20 -10.79 -8.80 -1.56
CA GLU A 20 -10.75 -7.70 -2.53
C GLU A 20 -9.46 -6.88 -2.40
N TYR A 21 -8.33 -7.43 -2.86
CA TYR A 21 -7.06 -6.70 -2.92
C TYR A 21 -6.76 -6.24 -4.34
N ILE A 22 -6.18 -5.05 -4.48
CA ILE A 22 -5.67 -4.57 -5.77
C ILE A 22 -4.42 -5.39 -6.10
N LYS A 23 -4.54 -6.31 -7.07
CA LYS A 23 -3.41 -7.16 -7.48
C LYS A 23 -2.58 -6.46 -8.56
N LEU A 24 -1.51 -5.81 -8.13
CA LEU A 24 -0.57 -5.14 -9.03
C LEU A 24 0.51 -6.11 -9.51
N LYS A 25 0.62 -6.31 -10.83
CA LYS A 25 1.67 -7.14 -11.43
C LYS A 25 2.62 -6.26 -12.23
N VAL A 26 3.85 -6.12 -11.75
CA VAL A 26 4.93 -5.43 -12.48
C VAL A 26 5.45 -6.37 -13.57
N ILE A 27 5.26 -6.00 -14.84
CA ILE A 27 5.76 -6.72 -16.01
C ILE A 27 7.07 -6.07 -16.50
N GLY A 28 8.16 -6.31 -15.79
CA GLY A 28 9.49 -5.84 -16.18
C GLY A 28 10.57 -6.46 -15.31
N GLN A 29 11.54 -7.15 -15.93
CA GLN A 29 12.71 -7.67 -15.22
C GLN A 29 13.63 -6.49 -14.88
N GLY A 30 13.61 -6.02 -13.63
CA GLY A 30 14.65 -5.12 -13.11
C GLY A 30 14.22 -4.01 -12.16
N VAL A 31 12.92 -3.75 -11.97
CA VAL A 31 12.46 -2.71 -11.03
C VAL A 31 11.90 -3.36 -9.77
N PRO A 32 12.51 -3.16 -8.59
CA PRO A 32 11.96 -3.65 -7.33
C PRO A 32 10.57 -3.04 -7.08
N ALA A 33 9.61 -3.84 -6.64
CA ALA A 33 8.26 -3.33 -6.33
C ALA A 33 8.27 -2.25 -5.23
N SER A 34 9.26 -2.29 -4.34
CA SER A 34 9.47 -1.28 -3.29
C SER A 34 9.91 0.08 -3.83
N THR A 35 10.37 0.18 -5.07
CA THR A 35 10.74 1.45 -5.72
C THR A 35 9.62 1.97 -6.61
N LEU A 36 8.39 1.49 -6.44
CA LEU A 36 7.24 1.90 -7.24
C LEU A 36 6.18 2.56 -6.37
N ARG A 37 5.51 3.56 -6.93
CA ARG A 37 4.36 4.24 -6.35
C ARG A 37 3.17 4.07 -7.27
N PHE A 38 2.07 3.58 -6.71
CA PHE A 38 0.81 3.35 -7.41
C PHE A 38 -0.17 4.47 -7.08
N LEU A 39 -0.77 5.07 -8.10
CA LEU A 39 -1.76 6.13 -7.96
C LEU A 39 -3.04 5.76 -8.69
N PHE A 40 -4.16 6.13 -8.09
CA PHE A 40 -5.49 6.10 -8.69
C PHE A 40 -6.07 7.52 -8.58
N GLU A 41 -6.55 8.08 -9.70
CA GLU A 41 -7.02 9.48 -9.78
C GLU A 41 -6.05 10.51 -9.16
N GLY A 42 -4.74 10.28 -9.30
CA GLY A 42 -3.69 11.13 -8.72
C GLY A 42 -3.47 10.95 -7.20
N GLN A 43 -4.20 10.08 -6.53
CA GLN A 43 -4.02 9.75 -5.11
C GLN A 43 -3.20 8.47 -4.94
N ARG A 44 -2.27 8.47 -3.97
CA ARG A 44 -1.45 7.29 -3.66
C ARG A 44 -2.31 6.19 -3.04
N ILE A 45 -2.22 5.00 -3.62
CA ILE A 45 -2.87 3.80 -3.09
C ILE A 45 -2.02 3.22 -1.96
N ALA A 46 -2.66 2.89 -0.84
CA ALA A 46 -2.06 2.18 0.28
C ALA A 46 -2.31 0.65 0.20
N ASP A 47 -1.41 -0.14 0.79
CA ASP A 47 -1.42 -1.61 0.69
C ASP A 47 -2.69 -2.27 1.28
N ASN A 48 -3.43 -1.55 2.13
CA ASN A 48 -4.63 -2.02 2.82
C ASN A 48 -5.96 -1.54 2.19
N GLN A 49 -5.89 -0.79 1.09
CA GLN A 49 -7.06 -0.32 0.36
C GLN A 49 -7.58 -1.37 -0.62
N THR A 50 -8.90 -1.41 -0.77
CA THR A 50 -9.58 -2.28 -1.74
C THR A 50 -10.06 -1.49 -2.96
N PRO A 51 -10.25 -2.13 -4.12
CA PRO A 51 -10.84 -1.47 -5.29
C PRO A 51 -12.18 -0.80 -4.97
N LYS A 52 -13.08 -1.50 -4.27
CA LYS A 52 -14.35 -0.94 -3.80
C LYS A 52 -14.22 0.31 -2.92
N GLU A 53 -13.22 0.37 -2.04
CA GLU A 53 -12.98 1.56 -1.20
C GLU A 53 -12.48 2.76 -2.00
N LEU A 54 -11.76 2.50 -3.09
CA LEU A 54 -11.32 3.50 -4.04
C LEU A 54 -12.41 3.87 -5.06
N GLY A 55 -13.51 3.12 -5.12
CA GLY A 55 -14.53 3.29 -6.14
C GLY A 55 -14.05 2.88 -7.53
N MET A 56 -13.12 1.94 -7.61
CA MET A 56 -12.61 1.43 -8.88
C MET A 56 -13.66 0.61 -9.62
N GLU A 57 -13.77 0.84 -10.92
CA GLU A 57 -14.58 0.08 -11.86
C GLU A 57 -13.71 -0.83 -12.75
N ASP A 58 -14.36 -1.73 -13.49
CA ASP A 58 -13.65 -2.52 -14.51
C ASP A 58 -13.04 -1.57 -15.55
N GLU A 59 -11.82 -1.89 -16.00
CA GLU A 59 -11.03 -1.10 -16.97
C GLU A 59 -10.41 0.20 -16.44
N ASP A 60 -10.56 0.51 -15.15
CA ASP A 60 -9.87 1.64 -14.53
C ASP A 60 -8.33 1.51 -14.60
N VAL A 61 -7.67 2.67 -14.70
CA VAL A 61 -6.23 2.77 -14.91
C VAL A 61 -5.51 3.15 -13.62
N ILE A 62 -4.48 2.38 -13.28
CA ILE A 62 -3.56 2.70 -12.20
C ILE A 62 -2.27 3.27 -12.80
N GLU A 63 -1.89 4.45 -12.35
CA GLU A 63 -0.62 5.05 -12.72
C GLU A 63 0.51 4.50 -11.84
N VAL A 64 1.65 4.20 -12.45
CA VAL A 64 2.82 3.65 -11.75
C VAL A 64 4.03 4.53 -12.01
N TYR A 65 4.59 5.10 -10.96
CA TYR A 65 5.82 5.88 -11.00
C TYR A 65 6.94 5.16 -10.26
N GLN A 66 8.18 5.32 -10.71
CA GLN A 66 9.31 4.95 -9.85
C GLN A 66 9.40 5.95 -8.71
N GLU A 67 9.35 5.45 -7.47
CA GLU A 67 9.62 6.24 -6.29
C GLU A 67 11.09 6.68 -6.35
N GLN A 68 11.28 7.99 -6.50
CA GLN A 68 12.62 8.58 -6.45
C GLN A 68 13.09 8.59 -4.99
N THR A 69 13.62 7.46 -4.51
CA THR A 69 14.52 7.48 -3.35
C THR A 69 15.75 8.26 -3.76
N GLY A 70 15.95 9.41 -3.11
CA GLY A 70 16.90 10.47 -3.49
C GLY A 70 18.22 9.95 -4.04
N GLY A 71 18.64 10.52 -5.17
CA GLY A 71 19.95 10.25 -5.76
C GLY A 71 21.04 10.55 -4.75
N LEU A 72 21.83 9.55 -4.39
CA LEU A 72 23.12 9.75 -3.75
C LEU A 72 24.03 10.42 -4.79
N TRP A 73 24.08 11.76 -4.80
CA TRP A 73 25.10 12.51 -5.51
C TRP A 73 26.43 12.21 -4.82
N ASN A 74 27.16 11.20 -5.29
CA ASN A 74 28.56 11.03 -4.95
C ASN A 74 29.38 11.89 -5.92
N ASN A 75 30.22 12.71 -5.29
CA ASN A 75 31.02 13.82 -5.80
C ASN A 75 32.12 13.43 -6.79
#